data_AF-A0A9Q3VQC1-F1
#
_entry.id   AF-A0A9Q3VQC1-F1
#
_cell.length_a   1.000
_cell.length_b   1.000
_cell.length_c   1.000
_cell.angle_alpha   90.00
_cell.angle_beta   90.00
_cell.angle_gamma   90.00
#
_symmetry.space_group_name_H-M   'P 1'
#
loop_
_entity.id
_entity.type
_entity.pdbx_description
1 polymer ?
#
loop_
_entity_poly.entity_id
_entity_poly.type
_entity_poly.pdbx_seq_one_letter_code
_entity_poly.pdbx_strand_id
1 'polypeptide(L)'
;MRKRRRVTPVGSGRAGAAGAALVLGSAGILLGLAAGPAQAAEVSFATHCVPPAGITPVDGTTKVEITAPATAKVGDTVDVVWKFVQAASKNPDIIDLPANSVQPSGVLKAAGAQAADIAMQGTRTNPAIPKGAPMVLSDMKGTLKLTAPGEVTLTPDAYTVNAMSTDTKCTPKETVQKAATIAVTPGDGSTSSTTPDPTDSASQPPSSSPSDTASASASASASDGTGGDQTDFTGKEVEIPYTCQSPIGEKKATSPIQIDARKNGGGFDLTVQFKKSVMNSPADIPKGSVKPSMEVVLGGADKGTVHVEGPTNSKDIKSGDPIDIPDLTGTYKPGADGRSTLSPGVLTINALGTTTTCKPDRTEASLTLDTTQQASGASGGSSSSSGGTSSSSSGGGLAETGSSDHGALKALGLVAGTAVLSGAAVFTFMPGRRGR
;
A
#
# COMPACT_ATOMS: atom_id res chain seq x y z
N MET A 1 -49.43 -62.67 27.81
CA MET A 1 -48.36 -61.72 27.42
C MET A 1 -47.37 -61.55 28.58
N ARG A 2 -46.13 -61.19 28.26
CA ARG A 2 -44.88 -61.56 28.93
C ARG A 2 -44.71 -61.03 30.38
N LYS A 3 -44.26 -61.92 31.28
CA LYS A 3 -43.61 -61.62 32.56
C LYS A 3 -42.29 -60.87 32.33
N ARG A 4 -42.01 -59.83 33.11
CA ARG A 4 -40.63 -59.43 33.48
C ARG A 4 -40.56 -59.15 34.97
N ARG A 5 -39.93 -60.08 35.70
CA ARG A 5 -39.47 -59.88 37.08
C ARG A 5 -38.19 -59.05 37.05
N ARG A 6 -38.13 -58.09 37.97
CA ARG A 6 -36.94 -57.34 38.38
C ARG A 6 -36.33 -58.09 39.57
N VAL A 7 -35.05 -58.43 39.51
CA VAL A 7 -34.23 -58.82 40.67
C VAL A 7 -32.80 -58.33 40.45
N THR A 8 -32.32 -57.56 41.41
CA THR A 8 -30.92 -57.37 41.82
C THR A 8 -30.93 -57.64 43.34
N PRO A 9 -29.88 -58.20 43.98
CA PRO A 9 -28.69 -57.40 44.33
C PRO A 9 -27.33 -58.16 44.56
N VAL A 10 -26.24 -57.36 44.67
CA VAL A 10 -25.07 -57.40 45.60
C VAL A 10 -24.31 -58.74 45.83
N GLY A 11 -22.98 -58.86 45.85
CA GLY A 11 -21.84 -57.92 45.80
C GLY A 11 -20.52 -58.62 46.25
N SER A 12 -19.42 -57.86 46.19
CA SER A 12 -18.10 -58.03 46.86
C SER A 12 -17.10 -59.11 46.40
N GLY A 13 -15.87 -58.67 46.08
CA GLY A 13 -14.72 -59.56 45.85
C GLY A 13 -13.43 -58.88 45.33
N ARG A 14 -12.69 -58.23 46.24
CA ARG A 14 -11.22 -58.04 46.36
C ARG A 14 -10.30 -57.92 45.11
N ALA A 15 -9.60 -56.78 45.08
CA ALA A 15 -8.14 -56.54 44.98
C ALA A 15 -7.23 -57.52 44.20
N GLY A 16 -6.43 -56.96 43.28
CA GLY A 16 -5.22 -57.57 42.73
C GLY A 16 -4.53 -56.64 41.74
N ALA A 17 -3.50 -55.95 42.20
CA ALA A 17 -2.62 -55.13 41.37
C ALA A 17 -1.68 -56.00 40.53
N ALA A 18 -1.51 -55.67 39.25
CA ALA A 18 -0.34 -56.05 38.47
C ALA A 18 -0.14 -55.01 37.36
N GLY A 19 0.80 -54.10 37.59
CA GLY A 19 1.34 -53.24 36.55
C GLY A 19 2.14 -54.09 35.56
N ALA A 20 1.82 -53.95 34.28
CA ALA A 20 2.66 -54.39 33.20
C ALA A 20 2.87 -53.17 32.28
N ALA A 21 4.06 -52.59 32.36
CA ALA A 21 4.52 -51.54 31.48
C ALA A 21 4.66 -52.10 30.06
N LEU A 22 3.75 -51.68 29.18
CA LEU A 22 3.83 -51.93 27.74
C LEU A 22 4.75 -50.87 27.12
N VAL A 23 6.04 -51.19 27.02
CA VAL A 23 6.97 -50.49 26.13
C VAL A 23 6.69 -51.00 24.71
N LEU A 24 5.83 -50.31 23.98
CA LEU A 24 5.70 -50.48 22.54
C LEU A 24 6.65 -49.51 21.86
N GLY A 25 7.77 -50.03 21.39
CA GLY A 25 8.53 -49.41 20.32
C GLY A 25 7.68 -49.46 19.05
N SER A 26 7.19 -48.30 18.60
CA SER A 26 6.72 -48.13 17.23
C SER A 26 7.83 -47.50 16.42
N ALA A 27 8.33 -48.29 15.47
CA ALA A 27 9.17 -47.85 14.38
C ALA A 27 8.56 -46.61 13.73
N GLY A 28 9.35 -45.54 13.62
CA GLY A 28 9.01 -44.35 12.85
C GLY A 28 8.85 -44.72 11.39
N ILE A 29 7.60 -44.92 10.98
CA ILE A 29 7.23 -45.05 9.58
C ILE A 29 7.44 -43.67 8.95
N LEU A 30 8.51 -43.55 8.16
CA LEU A 30 8.69 -42.50 7.15
C LEU A 30 7.62 -42.70 6.06
N LEU A 31 6.39 -42.26 6.33
CA LEU A 31 5.40 -42.02 5.30
C LEU A 31 5.57 -40.59 4.83
N GLY A 32 5.94 -40.43 3.56
CA GLY A 32 6.02 -39.14 2.90
C GLY A 32 4.73 -38.35 3.11
N LEU A 33 4.86 -37.21 3.79
CA LEU A 33 3.83 -36.19 3.89
C LEU A 33 3.64 -35.59 2.50
N ALA A 34 2.72 -36.18 1.73
CA ALA A 34 1.89 -35.35 0.87
C ALA A 34 1.13 -34.42 1.83
N ALA A 35 1.59 -33.17 1.96
CA ALA A 35 0.95 -32.15 2.77
C ALA A 35 -0.43 -31.85 2.16
N GLY A 36 -1.42 -32.65 2.53
CA GLY A 36 -2.81 -32.36 2.22
C GLY A 36 -3.20 -31.02 2.87
N PRO A 37 -4.10 -30.24 2.24
CA PRO A 37 -4.59 -29.01 2.85
C PRO A 37 -5.20 -29.33 4.22
N ALA A 38 -4.91 -28.51 5.23
CA ALA A 38 -5.68 -28.57 6.47
C ALA A 38 -7.14 -28.27 6.11
N GLN A 39 -8.06 -29.12 6.56
CA GLN A 39 -9.49 -28.98 6.29
C GLN A 39 -9.95 -27.55 6.66
N ALA A 40 -10.45 -26.83 5.67
CA ALA A 40 -11.05 -25.52 5.86
C ALA A 40 -12.30 -25.67 6.73
N ALA A 41 -12.24 -25.21 7.98
CA ALA A 41 -13.44 -25.17 8.82
C ALA A 41 -14.30 -23.97 8.39
N GLU A 42 -15.57 -24.22 8.09
CA GLU A 42 -16.54 -23.13 7.92
C GLU A 42 -16.65 -22.35 9.23
N VAL A 43 -16.41 -21.04 9.17
CA VAL A 43 -16.60 -20.12 10.29
C VAL A 43 -17.76 -19.18 9.98
N SER A 44 -18.68 -19.08 10.92
CA SER A 44 -19.84 -18.20 10.87
C SER A 44 -19.72 -17.14 11.95
N PHE A 45 -19.95 -15.86 11.60
CA PHE A 45 -19.88 -14.76 12.56
C PHE A 45 -20.86 -13.62 12.24
N ALA A 46 -21.36 -12.97 13.28
CA ALA A 46 -22.18 -11.77 13.19
C ALA A 46 -21.37 -10.59 12.60
N THR A 47 -21.93 -9.91 11.61
CA THR A 47 -21.24 -8.88 10.83
C THR A 47 -22.12 -7.65 10.68
N HIS A 48 -21.53 -6.46 10.87
CA HIS A 48 -22.14 -5.17 10.62
C HIS A 48 -21.58 -4.58 9.31
N CYS A 49 -22.44 -4.34 8.33
CA CYS A 49 -22.09 -3.78 7.04
C CYS A 49 -22.64 -2.35 6.90
N VAL A 50 -21.76 -1.39 6.62
CA VAL A 50 -22.08 0.03 6.41
C VAL A 50 -21.94 0.34 4.92
N PRO A 51 -23.05 0.52 4.19
CA PRO A 51 -23.00 0.95 2.79
C PRO A 51 -22.63 2.45 2.70
N PRO A 52 -22.22 2.92 1.51
CA PRO A 52 -21.83 4.31 1.32
C PRO A 52 -23.06 5.24 1.27
N ALA A 53 -22.81 6.56 1.24
CA ALA A 53 -23.82 7.60 1.03
C ALA A 53 -24.97 7.63 2.06
N GLY A 54 -24.72 7.20 3.30
CA GLY A 54 -25.70 7.31 4.39
C GLY A 54 -26.88 6.34 4.29
N ILE A 55 -26.76 5.30 3.45
CA ILE A 55 -27.71 4.19 3.42
C ILE A 55 -27.67 3.45 4.77
N THR A 56 -28.83 3.03 5.26
CA THR A 56 -28.97 2.33 6.54
C THR A 56 -28.02 1.13 6.62
N PRO A 57 -27.19 1.04 7.68
CA PRO A 57 -26.36 -0.13 7.91
C PRO A 57 -27.17 -1.42 8.07
N VAL A 58 -26.56 -2.55 7.69
CA VAL A 58 -27.17 -3.87 7.72
C VAL A 58 -26.38 -4.78 8.64
N ASP A 59 -27.07 -5.44 9.56
CA ASP A 59 -26.53 -6.54 10.34
C ASP A 59 -26.92 -7.88 9.70
N GLY A 60 -25.95 -8.78 9.60
CA GLY A 60 -26.18 -10.12 9.06
C GLY A 60 -25.15 -11.13 9.55
N THR A 61 -25.20 -12.33 8.99
CA THR A 61 -24.25 -13.41 9.29
C THR A 61 -23.37 -13.66 8.08
N THR A 62 -22.06 -13.57 8.28
CA THR A 62 -21.04 -13.96 7.31
C THR A 62 -20.62 -15.39 7.59
N LYS A 63 -20.56 -16.23 6.54
CA LYS A 63 -20.05 -17.60 6.60
C LYS A 63 -18.95 -17.78 5.57
N VAL A 64 -17.80 -18.30 5.99
CA VAL A 64 -16.59 -18.36 5.17
C VAL A 64 -15.82 -19.65 5.42
N GLU A 65 -15.10 -20.10 4.39
CA GLU A 65 -14.13 -21.19 4.47
C GLU A 65 -12.73 -20.60 4.23
N ILE A 66 -11.78 -20.83 5.15
CA ILE A 66 -10.38 -20.42 4.97
C ILE A 66 -9.53 -21.66 4.64
N THR A 67 -8.83 -21.62 3.51
CA THR A 67 -7.93 -22.69 3.07
C THR A 67 -6.48 -22.21 3.13
N ALA A 68 -5.61 -22.98 3.78
CA ALA A 68 -4.18 -22.77 3.89
C ALA A 68 -3.45 -24.13 4.00
N PRO A 69 -2.13 -24.21 3.73
CA PRO A 69 -1.38 -25.44 3.94
C PRO A 69 -1.38 -25.84 5.43
N ALA A 70 -1.51 -27.14 5.72
CA ALA A 70 -1.48 -27.63 7.10
C ALA A 70 -0.11 -27.43 7.77
N THR A 71 0.95 -27.53 6.97
CA THR A 71 2.34 -27.49 7.42
C THR A 71 3.19 -26.67 6.45
N ALA A 72 4.13 -25.91 6.97
CA ALA A 72 5.10 -25.15 6.18
C ALA A 72 6.40 -24.92 6.98
N LYS A 73 7.42 -24.32 6.37
CA LYS A 73 8.71 -24.00 7.01
C LYS A 73 8.87 -22.50 7.23
N VAL A 74 9.68 -22.13 8.21
CA VAL A 74 10.18 -20.76 8.32
C VAL A 74 10.92 -20.40 7.04
N GLY A 75 10.54 -19.27 6.44
CA GLY A 75 11.03 -18.80 5.14
C GLY A 75 10.01 -18.95 4.02
N ASP A 76 9.06 -19.89 4.13
CA ASP A 76 8.05 -20.11 3.10
C ASP A 76 7.08 -18.93 2.99
N THR A 77 6.63 -18.68 1.76
CA THR A 77 5.47 -17.83 1.48
C THR A 77 4.32 -18.73 1.09
N VAL A 78 3.25 -18.74 1.90
CA VAL A 78 2.08 -19.60 1.69
C VAL A 78 0.91 -18.80 1.12
N ASP A 79 0.17 -19.43 0.21
CA ASP A 79 -1.09 -18.90 -0.30
C ASP A 79 -2.23 -19.23 0.67
N VAL A 80 -3.10 -18.25 0.89
CA VAL A 80 -4.30 -18.39 1.69
C VAL A 80 -5.51 -18.00 0.86
N VAL A 81 -6.56 -18.80 0.93
CA VAL A 81 -7.82 -18.56 0.23
C VAL A 81 -8.94 -18.36 1.24
N TRP A 82 -9.75 -17.32 1.03
CA TRP A 82 -10.98 -17.06 1.75
C TRP A 82 -12.13 -17.19 0.78
N LYS A 83 -13.00 -18.17 1.02
CA LYS A 83 -14.20 -18.43 0.23
C LYS A 83 -15.44 -18.01 0.99
N PHE A 84 -16.30 -17.21 0.36
CA PHE A 84 -17.58 -16.84 0.94
C PHE A 84 -18.60 -17.96 0.70
N VAL A 85 -19.13 -18.53 1.77
CA VAL A 85 -20.31 -19.42 1.72
C VAL A 85 -21.58 -18.58 1.77
N GLN A 86 -21.56 -17.52 2.58
CA GLN A 86 -22.65 -16.56 2.72
C GLN A 86 -22.10 -15.18 3.10
N ALA A 87 -22.50 -14.14 2.36
CA ALA A 87 -22.26 -12.76 2.74
C ALA A 87 -23.33 -12.26 3.73
N ALA A 88 -22.96 -11.38 4.65
CA ALA A 88 -23.92 -10.78 5.59
C ALA A 88 -24.94 -9.84 4.91
N SER A 89 -24.56 -9.19 3.81
CA SER A 89 -25.41 -8.25 3.07
C SER A 89 -26.08 -8.87 1.85
N LYS A 90 -27.20 -8.26 1.43
CA LYS A 90 -27.88 -8.51 0.16
C LYS A 90 -27.71 -7.31 -0.77
N ASN A 91 -27.96 -7.50 -2.06
CA ASN A 91 -28.04 -6.37 -2.99
C ASN A 91 -29.23 -5.48 -2.59
N PRO A 92 -29.09 -4.15 -2.48
CA PRO A 92 -30.23 -3.25 -2.25
C PRO A 92 -31.35 -3.41 -3.28
N ASP A 93 -32.57 -3.05 -2.88
CA ASP A 93 -33.78 -3.17 -3.71
C ASP A 93 -33.92 -2.08 -4.80
N ILE A 94 -32.83 -1.40 -5.14
CA ILE A 94 -32.84 -0.17 -5.96
C ILE A 94 -32.35 -0.45 -7.39
N ILE A 95 -31.36 -1.33 -7.56
CA ILE A 95 -30.72 -1.59 -8.85
C ILE A 95 -30.21 -3.04 -8.94
N ASP A 96 -30.25 -3.61 -10.14
CA ASP A 96 -29.59 -4.89 -10.42
C ASP A 96 -28.09 -4.65 -10.59
N LEU A 97 -27.25 -5.41 -9.87
CA LEU A 97 -25.81 -5.32 -10.05
C LEU A 97 -25.41 -6.13 -11.29
N PRO A 98 -24.71 -5.54 -12.27
CA PRO A 98 -24.30 -6.26 -13.46
C PRO A 98 -23.29 -7.37 -13.11
N ALA A 99 -23.14 -8.32 -14.02
CA ALA A 99 -22.06 -9.31 -13.91
C ALA A 99 -20.70 -8.61 -13.84
N ASN A 100 -19.75 -9.18 -13.10
CA ASN A 100 -18.39 -8.66 -12.94
C ASN A 100 -18.35 -7.20 -12.46
N SER A 101 -19.24 -6.83 -11.54
CA SER A 101 -19.33 -5.49 -10.96
C SER A 101 -18.99 -5.44 -9.47
N VAL A 102 -18.88 -6.60 -8.82
CA VAL A 102 -18.65 -6.75 -7.39
C VAL A 102 -17.27 -7.35 -7.14
N GLN A 103 -16.47 -6.69 -6.30
CA GLN A 103 -15.16 -7.16 -5.88
C GLN A 103 -15.05 -7.16 -4.35
N PRO A 104 -14.84 -8.32 -3.72
CA PRO A 104 -14.54 -8.38 -2.31
C PRO A 104 -13.05 -8.12 -2.04
N SER A 105 -12.76 -7.53 -0.89
CA SER A 105 -11.43 -7.42 -0.29
C SER A 105 -11.57 -7.54 1.22
N GLY A 106 -10.51 -7.88 1.95
CA GLY A 106 -10.59 -7.97 3.40
C GLY A 106 -9.27 -8.22 4.07
N VAL A 107 -9.32 -8.42 5.38
CA VAL A 107 -8.15 -8.70 6.21
C VAL A 107 -8.35 -10.05 6.88
N LEU A 108 -7.31 -10.89 6.80
CA LEU A 108 -7.22 -12.13 7.56
C LEU A 108 -6.09 -11.98 8.58
N LYS A 109 -6.38 -12.21 9.85
CA LYS A 109 -5.41 -12.05 10.95
C LYS A 109 -4.66 -13.35 11.17
N ALA A 110 -3.34 -13.31 11.09
CA ALA A 110 -2.46 -14.35 11.61
C ALA A 110 -2.13 -14.03 13.08
N ALA A 111 -2.12 -15.06 13.93
CA ALA A 111 -1.72 -14.99 15.33
C ALA A 111 -1.02 -16.29 15.78
N GLY A 112 -0.44 -16.32 16.98
CA GLY A 112 0.29 -17.47 17.53
C GLY A 112 1.80 -17.25 17.44
N ALA A 113 2.51 -18.12 16.75
CA ALA A 113 3.96 -18.04 16.55
C ALA A 113 4.40 -16.76 15.83
N GLN A 114 3.53 -16.19 14.99
CA GLN A 114 3.68 -14.86 14.41
C GLN A 114 2.34 -14.15 14.31
N ALA A 115 2.37 -12.82 14.33
CA ALA A 115 1.19 -11.98 14.13
C ALA A 115 1.35 -11.14 12.87
N ALA A 116 0.34 -11.13 12.01
CA ALA A 116 0.33 -10.35 10.78
C ALA A 116 -1.09 -10.10 10.27
N ASP A 117 -1.28 -8.98 9.59
CA ASP A 117 -2.50 -8.68 8.84
C ASP A 117 -2.28 -9.08 7.38
N ILE A 118 -3.03 -10.07 6.93
CA ILE A 118 -2.96 -10.58 5.55
C ILE A 118 -4.03 -9.86 4.75
N ALA A 119 -3.59 -9.05 3.78
CA ALA A 119 -4.50 -8.46 2.81
C ALA A 119 -5.07 -9.56 1.90
N MET A 120 -6.39 -9.63 1.83
CA MET A 120 -7.15 -10.57 1.01
C MET A 120 -7.83 -9.79 -0.12
N GLN A 121 -7.74 -10.28 -1.34
CA GLN A 121 -8.38 -9.65 -2.51
C GLN A 121 -9.06 -10.71 -3.37
N GLY A 122 -10.34 -10.50 -3.69
CA GLY A 122 -11.05 -11.30 -4.69
C GLY A 122 -11.00 -10.65 -6.07
N THR A 123 -11.34 -11.44 -7.10
CA THR A 123 -11.52 -10.92 -8.46
C THR A 123 -12.85 -10.18 -8.57
N ARG A 124 -12.99 -9.27 -9.53
CA ARG A 124 -14.29 -8.67 -9.85
C ARG A 124 -15.09 -9.62 -10.74
N THR A 125 -15.50 -10.74 -10.17
CA THR A 125 -16.19 -11.82 -10.88
C THR A 125 -17.41 -12.23 -10.08
N ASN A 126 -18.58 -11.97 -10.65
CA ASN A 126 -19.87 -12.33 -10.07
C ASN A 126 -20.89 -12.47 -11.21
N PRO A 127 -21.90 -13.34 -11.08
CA PRO A 127 -23.06 -13.30 -11.97
C PRO A 127 -23.81 -11.96 -11.78
N ALA A 128 -24.70 -11.61 -12.69
CA ALA A 128 -25.63 -10.51 -12.44
C ALA A 128 -26.42 -10.81 -11.15
N ILE A 129 -26.53 -9.83 -10.25
CA ILE A 129 -27.19 -9.98 -8.96
C ILE A 129 -28.46 -9.12 -8.98
N PRO A 130 -29.65 -9.74 -9.07
CA PRO A 130 -30.90 -8.99 -9.02
C PRO A 130 -31.04 -8.19 -7.74
N LYS A 131 -31.84 -7.12 -7.77
CA LYS A 131 -32.22 -6.36 -6.58
C LYS A 131 -32.80 -7.27 -5.49
N GLY A 132 -32.37 -7.07 -4.24
CA GLY A 132 -32.79 -7.88 -3.09
C GLY A 132 -32.19 -9.30 -3.02
N ALA A 133 -31.44 -9.73 -4.03
CA ALA A 133 -30.83 -11.06 -4.05
C ALA A 133 -29.62 -11.15 -3.08
N PRO A 134 -29.28 -12.36 -2.59
CA PRO A 134 -28.04 -12.58 -1.85
C PRO A 134 -26.81 -12.11 -2.63
N MET A 135 -25.86 -11.48 -1.94
CA MET A 135 -24.60 -11.11 -2.56
C MET A 135 -23.79 -12.37 -2.91
N VAL A 136 -23.30 -12.42 -4.15
CA VAL A 136 -22.36 -13.46 -4.61
C VAL A 136 -20.99 -12.82 -4.74
N LEU A 137 -20.05 -13.27 -3.91
CA LEU A 137 -18.69 -12.75 -3.82
C LEU A 137 -17.69 -13.80 -4.32
N SER A 138 -16.68 -13.37 -5.06
CA SER A 138 -15.58 -14.23 -5.47
C SER A 138 -14.69 -14.63 -4.27
N ASP A 139 -13.94 -15.71 -4.42
CA ASP A 139 -12.93 -16.10 -3.45
C ASP A 139 -11.83 -15.04 -3.38
N MET A 140 -11.43 -14.68 -2.17
CA MET A 140 -10.29 -13.80 -1.94
C MET A 140 -9.02 -14.61 -1.74
N LYS A 141 -7.90 -14.09 -2.25
CA LYS A 141 -6.57 -14.68 -2.04
C LYS A 141 -5.65 -13.68 -1.35
N GLY A 142 -4.76 -14.21 -0.53
CA GLY A 142 -3.69 -13.45 0.12
C GLY A 142 -2.46 -14.34 0.28
N THR A 143 -1.33 -13.74 0.62
CA THR A 143 -0.07 -14.45 0.85
C THR A 143 0.47 -14.14 2.24
N LEU A 144 1.06 -15.13 2.89
CA LEU A 144 1.68 -14.99 4.21
C LEU A 144 3.09 -15.55 4.18
N LYS A 145 4.08 -14.71 4.48
CA LYS A 145 5.45 -15.18 4.76
C LYS A 145 5.56 -15.69 6.19
N LEU A 146 6.12 -16.88 6.37
CA LEU A 146 6.33 -17.51 7.67
C LEU A 146 7.72 -17.18 8.20
N THR A 147 7.81 -16.58 9.38
CA THR A 147 9.06 -16.03 9.93
C THR A 147 9.47 -16.64 11.26
N ALA A 148 8.56 -17.35 11.93
CA ALA A 148 8.81 -17.99 13.21
C ALA A 148 8.23 -19.41 13.23
N PRO A 149 8.94 -20.39 13.84
CA PRO A 149 8.41 -21.74 14.00
C PRO A 149 7.32 -21.78 15.08
N GLY A 150 6.35 -22.67 14.93
CA GLY A 150 5.20 -22.85 15.83
C GLY A 150 3.85 -22.81 15.10
N GLU A 151 2.75 -22.83 15.84
CA GLU A 151 1.41 -22.73 15.27
C GLU A 151 1.06 -21.29 14.88
N VAL A 152 0.60 -21.09 13.65
CA VAL A 152 0.02 -19.83 13.16
C VAL A 152 -1.45 -20.04 12.87
N THR A 153 -2.31 -19.35 13.60
CA THR A 153 -3.77 -19.43 13.44
C THR A 153 -4.28 -18.28 12.59
N LEU A 154 -5.21 -18.55 11.69
CA LEU A 154 -5.81 -17.60 10.77
C LEU A 154 -7.25 -17.32 11.15
N THR A 155 -7.59 -16.05 11.33
CA THR A 155 -8.93 -15.60 11.78
C THR A 155 -9.47 -14.54 10.82
N PRO A 156 -10.68 -14.72 10.25
CA PRO A 156 -11.37 -13.70 9.46
C PRO A 156 -11.59 -12.40 10.24
N ASP A 157 -11.39 -11.26 9.57
CA ASP A 157 -11.65 -9.92 10.13
C ASP A 157 -12.50 -9.08 9.16
N ALA A 158 -12.43 -7.75 9.26
CA ALA A 158 -13.16 -6.82 8.41
C ALA A 158 -12.93 -7.07 6.91
N TYR A 159 -13.99 -6.91 6.13
CA TYR A 159 -13.98 -7.01 4.69
C TYR A 159 -14.78 -5.88 4.04
N THR A 160 -14.47 -5.58 2.79
CA THR A 160 -15.16 -4.58 1.97
C THR A 160 -15.75 -5.28 0.75
N VAL A 161 -16.99 -4.95 0.44
CA VAL A 161 -17.61 -5.29 -0.84
C VAL A 161 -17.66 -4.03 -1.68
N ASN A 162 -16.85 -3.97 -2.74
CA ASN A 162 -16.88 -2.89 -3.70
C ASN A 162 -17.84 -3.26 -4.83
N ALA A 163 -18.89 -2.46 -5.04
CA ALA A 163 -19.84 -2.63 -6.14
C ALA A 163 -20.00 -1.28 -6.87
N MET A 164 -19.80 -1.28 -8.19
CA MET A 164 -19.93 -0.07 -9.02
C MET A 164 -19.17 1.16 -8.45
N SER A 165 -17.93 0.96 -8.01
CA SER A 165 -17.06 2.00 -7.41
C SER A 165 -17.51 2.51 -6.04
N THR A 166 -18.44 1.81 -5.37
CA THR A 166 -18.92 2.15 -4.04
C THR A 166 -18.59 1.05 -3.04
N ASP A 167 -18.13 1.42 -1.85
CA ASP A 167 -17.66 0.49 -0.84
C ASP A 167 -18.70 0.27 0.26
N THR A 168 -19.05 -0.99 0.48
CA THR A 168 -19.75 -1.42 1.70
C THR A 168 -18.74 -2.04 2.65
N LYS A 169 -18.52 -1.40 3.80
CA LYS A 169 -17.55 -1.86 4.82
C LYS A 169 -18.24 -2.79 5.80
N CYS A 170 -17.77 -4.03 5.91
CA CYS A 170 -18.31 -5.05 6.78
C CYS A 170 -17.31 -5.40 7.89
N THR A 171 -17.77 -5.37 9.14
CA THR A 171 -16.95 -5.58 10.34
C THR A 171 -17.57 -6.65 11.23
N PRO A 172 -16.79 -7.60 11.78
CA PRO A 172 -17.31 -8.54 12.77
C PRO A 172 -17.86 -7.81 14.00
N LYS A 173 -18.99 -8.27 14.53
CA LYS A 173 -19.62 -7.75 15.76
C LYS A 173 -19.23 -8.53 17.01
N GLU A 174 -18.45 -9.58 16.83
CA GLU A 174 -18.03 -10.51 17.87
C GLU A 174 -16.60 -10.99 17.62
N THR A 175 -16.02 -11.66 18.60
CA THR A 175 -14.72 -12.32 18.43
C THR A 175 -14.89 -13.53 17.51
N VAL A 176 -14.33 -13.42 16.30
CA VAL A 176 -14.39 -14.48 15.29
C VAL A 176 -13.52 -15.67 15.70
N GLN A 177 -14.03 -16.88 15.49
CA GLN A 177 -13.30 -18.12 15.75
C GLN A 177 -12.15 -18.32 14.75
N LYS A 178 -11.12 -19.05 15.17
CA LYS A 178 -10.01 -19.45 14.31
C LYS A 178 -10.54 -20.32 13.16
N ALA A 179 -10.19 -20.00 11.93
CA ALA A 179 -10.70 -20.67 10.73
C ALA A 179 -9.72 -21.69 10.14
N ALA A 180 -8.42 -21.46 10.29
CA ALA A 180 -7.37 -22.39 9.86
C ALA A 180 -6.14 -22.27 10.74
N THR A 181 -5.32 -23.31 10.77
CA THR A 181 -4.03 -23.32 11.47
C THR A 181 -2.94 -23.90 10.59
N ILE A 182 -1.77 -23.27 10.61
CA ILE A 182 -0.56 -23.69 9.91
C ILE A 182 0.48 -24.08 10.96
N ALA A 183 0.98 -25.31 10.92
CA ALA A 183 2.11 -25.73 11.72
C ALA A 183 3.43 -25.35 11.00
N VAL A 184 4.16 -24.39 11.56
CA VAL A 184 5.42 -23.90 10.99
C VAL A 184 6.61 -24.62 11.63
N THR A 185 7.36 -25.33 10.81
CA THR A 185 8.59 -26.01 11.24
C THR A 185 9.81 -25.10 11.06
N PRO A 186 10.88 -25.26 11.86
CA PRO A 186 12.12 -24.53 11.65
C PRO A 186 12.64 -24.70 10.22
N GLY A 187 13.12 -23.61 9.63
CA GLY A 187 13.81 -23.65 8.34
C GLY A 187 15.17 -24.31 8.47
N ASP A 188 15.74 -24.71 7.33
CA ASP A 188 16.93 -25.56 7.23
C ASP A 188 18.26 -24.83 7.59
N GLY A 189 18.18 -23.73 8.35
CA GLY A 189 19.25 -22.76 8.55
C GLY A 189 19.61 -22.48 10.00
N SER A 190 20.73 -23.06 10.44
CA SER A 190 21.59 -22.72 11.58
C SER A 190 21.11 -23.01 13.00
N THR A 191 21.40 -24.22 13.46
CA THR A 191 21.62 -24.50 14.88
C THR A 191 22.78 -23.65 15.40
N SER A 192 22.48 -22.65 16.21
CA SER A 192 23.47 -22.00 17.07
C SER A 192 23.89 -22.99 18.14
N SER A 193 25.04 -23.64 17.92
CA SER A 193 25.73 -24.46 18.91
C SER A 193 26.47 -23.57 19.91
N THR A 194 26.36 -23.97 21.17
CA THR A 194 26.92 -23.43 22.42
C THR A 194 28.44 -23.24 22.47
N THR A 195 28.86 -22.14 23.10
CA THR A 195 30.20 -21.77 23.66
C THR A 195 30.48 -22.50 25.00
N PRO A 196 31.69 -22.49 25.63
CA PRO A 196 33.12 -22.58 25.20
C PRO A 196 33.90 -23.75 25.89
N ASP A 197 35.16 -24.03 25.50
CA ASP A 197 36.28 -24.23 26.46
C ASP A 197 37.67 -24.14 25.76
N PRO A 198 38.75 -23.70 26.46
CA PRO A 198 40.05 -23.35 25.86
C PRO A 198 41.18 -24.35 26.20
N THR A 199 42.14 -24.61 25.30
CA THR A 199 43.51 -24.99 25.74
C THR A 199 44.57 -24.81 24.66
N ASP A 200 45.71 -24.27 25.11
CA ASP A 200 47.02 -24.10 24.48
C ASP A 200 47.59 -25.32 23.73
N SER A 201 48.39 -25.07 22.67
CA SER A 201 49.87 -25.09 22.75
C SER A 201 50.59 -25.42 21.42
N ALA A 202 51.33 -24.42 20.94
CA ALA A 202 52.68 -24.39 20.33
C ALA A 202 53.27 -25.53 19.44
N SER A 203 53.75 -25.13 18.24
CA SER A 203 55.14 -25.31 17.71
C SER A 203 55.19 -25.03 16.19
N GLN A 204 55.72 -23.88 15.70
CA GLN A 204 57.12 -23.51 15.37
C GLN A 204 57.41 -23.51 13.82
N PRO A 205 58.46 -22.80 13.31
CA PRO A 205 58.43 -21.82 12.17
C PRO A 205 59.37 -22.25 10.98
N PRO A 206 60.01 -21.41 10.08
CA PRO A 206 60.05 -19.93 9.89
C PRO A 206 60.11 -19.38 8.42
N SER A 207 60.23 -18.04 8.35
CA SER A 207 60.79 -17.17 7.27
C SER A 207 59.76 -16.56 6.31
N SER A 208 59.66 -15.25 6.04
CA SER A 208 60.58 -14.09 6.15
C SER A 208 59.79 -12.76 6.14
N SER A 209 60.33 -11.75 6.81
CA SER A 209 59.90 -10.33 6.92
C SER A 209 60.56 -9.45 5.81
N PRO A 210 60.32 -8.12 5.68
CA PRO A 210 59.07 -7.32 5.67
C PRO A 210 58.95 -6.44 4.40
N SER A 211 57.80 -5.78 4.19
CA SER A 211 57.73 -4.35 3.80
C SER A 211 56.28 -3.86 3.81
N ASP A 212 56.06 -2.78 4.55
CA ASP A 212 54.80 -2.03 4.68
C ASP A 212 54.31 -1.46 3.34
N THR A 213 52.99 -1.34 3.16
CA THR A 213 52.29 -0.05 2.97
C THR A 213 50.81 -0.32 2.68
N ALA A 214 49.95 0.38 3.40
CA ALA A 214 48.50 0.37 3.27
C ALA A 214 48.02 0.74 1.86
N SER A 215 46.98 0.08 1.36
CA SER A 215 46.01 0.75 0.47
C SER A 215 44.68 0.01 0.44
N ALA A 216 43.63 0.72 0.83
CA ALA A 216 42.24 0.34 0.64
C ALA A 216 41.91 0.42 -0.85
N SER A 217 41.20 -0.58 -1.39
CA SER A 217 40.61 -0.50 -2.72
C SER A 217 39.10 -0.70 -2.60
N ALA A 218 38.41 0.42 -2.36
CA ALA A 218 37.01 0.59 -2.72
C ALA A 218 36.95 0.93 -4.21
N SER A 219 36.34 0.08 -5.03
CA SER A 219 35.99 0.43 -6.41
C SER A 219 34.79 1.38 -6.38
N ALA A 220 35.08 2.68 -6.42
CA ALA A 220 34.14 3.71 -6.83
C ALA A 220 34.54 4.17 -8.24
N SER A 221 33.74 3.84 -9.25
CA SER A 221 33.82 4.51 -10.54
C SER A 221 33.04 5.82 -10.46
N ALA A 222 33.78 6.89 -10.13
CA ALA A 222 33.43 8.27 -10.45
C ALA A 222 33.93 8.55 -11.87
N SER A 223 33.04 9.03 -12.74
CA SER A 223 33.48 9.74 -13.94
C SER A 223 33.74 11.18 -13.51
N ASP A 224 35.01 11.49 -13.27
CA ASP A 224 35.53 12.85 -13.36
C ASP A 224 35.52 13.28 -14.84
N GLY A 225 34.87 14.39 -15.14
CA GLY A 225 34.71 14.91 -16.49
C GLY A 225 34.51 16.42 -16.48
N THR A 226 35.41 17.15 -15.84
CA THR A 226 35.48 18.61 -15.90
C THR A 226 35.98 19.04 -17.28
N GLY A 227 35.06 19.29 -18.20
CA GLY A 227 35.33 19.91 -19.51
C GLY A 227 34.18 20.83 -19.88
N GLY A 228 34.47 22.13 -20.05
CA GLY A 228 33.48 23.19 -20.30
C GLY A 228 32.62 23.05 -21.57
N ASP A 229 32.91 22.03 -22.39
CA ASP A 229 32.29 21.77 -23.69
C ASP A 229 31.38 20.54 -23.70
N GLN A 230 31.26 19.78 -22.60
CA GLN A 230 30.33 18.66 -22.54
C GLN A 230 28.89 19.17 -22.56
N THR A 231 28.14 18.82 -23.60
CA THR A 231 26.74 19.19 -23.76
C THR A 231 25.78 18.08 -23.39
N ASP A 232 26.21 16.82 -23.38
CA ASP A 232 25.34 15.68 -23.16
C ASP A 232 25.86 14.88 -21.95
N PHE A 233 24.95 14.58 -21.02
CA PHE A 233 25.24 13.94 -19.74
C PHE A 233 24.33 12.73 -19.58
N THR A 234 24.94 11.55 -19.54
CA THR A 234 24.21 10.29 -19.38
C THR A 234 24.19 9.87 -17.92
N GLY A 235 22.99 9.65 -17.38
CA GLY A 235 22.82 9.18 -16.01
C GLY A 235 23.08 7.69 -15.86
N LYS A 236 23.16 7.23 -14.61
CA LYS A 236 23.18 5.82 -14.25
C LYS A 236 21.75 5.28 -14.18
N GLU A 237 21.55 4.07 -14.67
CA GLU A 237 20.31 3.33 -14.44
C GLU A 237 20.23 2.97 -12.94
N VAL A 238 19.10 3.30 -12.32
CA VAL A 238 18.82 3.04 -10.91
C VAL A 238 17.51 2.26 -10.77
N GLU A 239 17.50 1.26 -9.88
CA GLU A 239 16.32 0.47 -9.59
C GLU A 239 15.49 1.11 -8.47
N ILE A 240 14.36 1.72 -8.85
CA ILE A 240 13.52 2.47 -7.92
C ILE A 240 12.28 1.65 -7.56
N PRO A 241 12.16 1.17 -6.30
CA PRO A 241 10.92 0.57 -5.84
C PRO A 241 9.86 1.65 -5.63
N TYR A 242 8.73 1.51 -6.30
CA TYR A 242 7.57 2.37 -6.20
C TYR A 242 6.43 1.69 -5.47
N THR A 243 5.73 2.48 -4.69
CA THR A 243 4.36 2.22 -4.25
C THR A 243 3.41 3.08 -5.06
N CYS A 244 2.66 2.43 -5.96
CA CYS A 244 1.70 3.03 -6.87
C CYS A 244 0.28 2.93 -6.33
N GLN A 245 -0.29 4.09 -5.98
CA GLN A 245 -1.66 4.23 -5.52
C GLN A 245 -2.56 4.62 -6.69
N SER A 246 -3.54 3.79 -6.99
CA SER A 246 -4.59 4.05 -7.99
C SER A 246 -5.97 3.94 -7.34
N PRO A 247 -7.05 4.42 -7.97
CA PRO A 247 -8.40 4.22 -7.45
C PRO A 247 -8.81 2.75 -7.31
N ILE A 248 -8.14 1.85 -8.02
CA ILE A 248 -8.38 0.40 -7.97
C ILE A 248 -7.48 -0.33 -6.96
N GLY A 249 -6.64 0.39 -6.22
CA GLY A 249 -5.78 -0.17 -5.18
C GLY A 249 -4.31 0.24 -5.30
N GLU A 250 -3.54 -0.18 -4.30
CA GLU A 250 -2.10 -0.02 -4.23
C GLU A 250 -1.37 -1.19 -4.90
N LYS A 251 -0.30 -0.89 -5.63
CA LYS A 251 0.60 -1.89 -6.22
C LYS A 251 2.04 -1.47 -6.01
N LYS A 252 2.92 -2.45 -5.82
CA LYS A 252 4.37 -2.22 -5.74
C LYS A 252 5.07 -2.74 -6.97
N ALA A 253 6.03 -1.97 -7.45
CA ALA A 253 6.80 -2.32 -8.64
C ALA A 253 8.20 -1.68 -8.58
N THR A 254 9.22 -2.35 -9.09
CA THR A 254 10.57 -1.79 -9.19
C THR A 254 10.85 -1.38 -10.63
N SER A 255 11.13 -0.10 -10.84
CA SER A 255 11.37 0.49 -12.17
C SER A 255 12.86 0.80 -12.36
N PRO A 256 13.51 0.24 -13.40
CA PRO A 256 14.83 0.70 -13.83
C PRO A 256 14.67 2.03 -14.58
N ILE A 257 15.22 3.10 -13.99
CA ILE A 257 15.07 4.47 -14.49
C ILE A 257 16.45 5.09 -14.70
N GLN A 258 16.60 5.81 -15.81
CA GLN A 258 17.78 6.60 -16.13
C GLN A 258 17.37 8.05 -16.42
N ILE A 259 18.09 9.02 -15.86
CA ILE A 259 17.91 10.45 -16.13
C ILE A 259 19.12 10.94 -16.90
N ASP A 260 18.90 11.37 -18.14
CA ASP A 260 19.90 12.02 -18.96
C ASP A 260 19.62 13.51 -19.03
N ALA A 261 20.65 14.30 -19.32
CA ALA A 261 20.55 15.74 -19.47
C ALA A 261 21.34 16.23 -20.66
N ARG A 262 20.80 17.21 -21.38
CA ARG A 262 21.49 17.94 -22.44
C ARG A 262 21.55 19.42 -22.09
N LYS A 263 22.74 19.99 -22.03
CA LYS A 263 22.96 21.41 -21.79
C LYS A 263 22.32 22.23 -22.91
N ASN A 264 21.48 23.18 -22.52
CA ASN A 264 20.79 24.10 -23.43
C ASN A 264 20.85 25.50 -22.84
N GLY A 265 21.81 26.30 -23.33
CA GLY A 265 22.13 27.60 -22.74
C GLY A 265 22.60 27.47 -21.28
N GLY A 266 21.94 28.19 -20.38
CA GLY A 266 22.20 28.12 -18.94
C GLY A 266 21.47 26.99 -18.19
N GLY A 267 20.61 26.23 -18.87
CA GLY A 267 19.85 25.12 -18.30
C GLY A 267 20.19 23.78 -18.93
N PHE A 268 19.38 22.77 -18.59
CA PHE A 268 19.51 21.40 -19.06
C PHE A 268 18.15 20.87 -19.49
N ASP A 269 18.04 20.36 -20.71
CA ASP A 269 16.91 19.55 -21.14
C ASP A 269 17.08 18.15 -20.58
N LEU A 270 16.12 17.71 -19.77
CA LEU A 270 16.12 16.41 -19.13
C LEU A 270 15.35 15.40 -19.97
N THR A 271 15.85 14.18 -20.00
CA THR A 271 15.16 13.01 -20.54
C THR A 271 15.17 11.90 -19.50
N VAL A 272 14.00 11.50 -19.03
CA VAL A 272 13.82 10.37 -18.10
C VAL A 272 13.34 9.16 -18.88
N GLN A 273 14.10 8.08 -18.81
CA GLN A 273 13.83 6.84 -19.53
C GLN A 273 13.45 5.73 -18.55
N PHE A 274 12.35 5.04 -18.85
CA PHE A 274 11.95 3.80 -18.19
C PHE A 274 12.38 2.63 -19.05
N LYS A 275 13.36 1.84 -18.59
CA LYS A 275 13.92 0.75 -19.41
C LYS A 275 13.00 -0.47 -19.47
N LYS A 276 12.08 -0.59 -18.51
CA LYS A 276 11.14 -1.70 -18.42
C LYS A 276 9.79 -1.23 -17.90
N SER A 277 8.73 -1.75 -18.52
CA SER A 277 7.35 -1.57 -18.07
C SER A 277 7.09 -2.40 -16.82
N VAL A 278 6.59 -1.72 -15.79
CA VAL A 278 6.44 -2.29 -14.45
C VAL A 278 5.00 -2.61 -14.09
N MET A 279 4.06 -2.28 -14.96
CA MET A 279 2.63 -2.39 -14.71
C MET A 279 1.90 -2.87 -15.96
N ASN A 280 1.05 -3.88 -15.79
CA ASN A 280 0.13 -4.32 -16.84
C ASN A 280 -1.20 -3.60 -16.70
N SER A 281 -1.84 -3.31 -17.83
CA SER A 281 -3.12 -2.63 -17.87
C SER A 281 -4.24 -3.52 -17.31
N PRO A 282 -5.11 -3.02 -16.42
CA PRO A 282 -6.26 -3.78 -15.94
C PRO A 282 -7.41 -3.85 -16.95
N ALA A 283 -7.42 -2.97 -17.96
CA ALA A 283 -8.50 -2.84 -18.94
C ALA A 283 -7.96 -2.49 -20.33
N ASP A 284 -8.82 -2.53 -21.34
CA ASP A 284 -8.49 -2.00 -22.65
C ASP A 284 -8.38 -0.47 -22.57
N ILE A 285 -7.20 0.07 -22.89
CA ILE A 285 -6.93 1.50 -22.91
C ILE A 285 -6.71 1.93 -24.36
N PRO A 286 -7.55 2.82 -24.91
CA PRO A 286 -7.35 3.35 -26.26
C PRO A 286 -6.05 4.13 -26.39
N LYS A 287 -5.56 4.23 -27.62
CA LYS A 287 -4.50 5.16 -28.01
C LYS A 287 -4.76 6.57 -27.44
N GLY A 288 -3.70 7.22 -26.97
CA GLY A 288 -3.74 8.60 -26.52
C GLY A 288 -4.37 8.80 -25.14
N SER A 289 -4.70 7.73 -24.41
CA SER A 289 -5.44 7.78 -23.16
C SER A 289 -4.58 7.70 -21.90
N VAL A 290 -3.30 7.29 -22.00
CA VAL A 290 -2.33 7.23 -20.90
C VAL A 290 -1.37 8.41 -21.02
N LYS A 291 -1.32 9.27 -20.01
CA LYS A 291 -0.44 10.44 -19.94
C LYS A 291 0.46 10.37 -18.70
N PRO A 292 1.76 10.07 -18.86
CA PRO A 292 2.69 10.00 -17.74
C PRO A 292 3.42 11.34 -17.50
N SER A 293 3.70 11.63 -16.23
CA SER A 293 4.57 12.72 -15.80
C SER A 293 5.33 12.35 -14.52
N MET A 294 6.44 13.01 -14.24
CA MET A 294 7.24 12.77 -13.05
C MET A 294 7.79 14.07 -12.46
N GLU A 295 7.87 14.10 -11.14
CA GLU A 295 8.63 15.13 -10.41
C GLU A 295 10.05 14.60 -10.13
N VAL A 296 11.04 15.01 -10.93
CA VAL A 296 12.45 14.68 -10.68
C VAL A 296 12.94 15.45 -9.46
N VAL A 297 13.50 14.77 -8.46
CA VAL A 297 13.95 15.38 -7.21
C VAL A 297 15.37 15.91 -7.36
N LEU A 298 15.56 17.18 -6.96
CA LEU A 298 16.87 17.84 -6.91
C LEU A 298 17.48 17.74 -5.52
N GLY A 299 18.77 17.42 -5.46
CA GLY A 299 19.59 17.43 -4.25
C GLY A 299 20.99 17.99 -4.49
N GLY A 300 21.84 17.95 -3.47
CA GLY A 300 23.19 18.53 -3.54
C GLY A 300 23.14 20.06 -3.35
N ALA A 301 23.70 20.80 -4.32
CA ALA A 301 23.71 22.26 -4.32
C ALA A 301 22.29 22.86 -4.52
N ASP A 302 21.45 22.23 -5.35
CA ASP A 302 20.05 22.62 -5.55
C ASP A 302 19.05 21.81 -4.71
N LYS A 303 17.81 22.32 -4.66
CA LYS A 303 16.67 21.68 -3.98
C LYS A 303 15.37 21.96 -4.72
N GLY A 304 14.44 20.99 -4.65
CA GLY A 304 13.10 21.11 -5.22
C GLY A 304 12.78 19.97 -6.17
N THR A 305 11.85 20.19 -7.09
CA THR A 305 11.50 19.23 -8.13
C THR A 305 11.51 19.87 -9.51
N VAL A 306 11.76 19.06 -10.54
CA VAL A 306 11.63 19.41 -11.95
C VAL A 306 10.54 18.53 -12.54
N HIS A 307 9.50 19.16 -13.09
CA HIS A 307 8.44 18.43 -13.78
C HIS A 307 8.93 17.94 -15.14
N VAL A 308 8.73 16.67 -15.41
CA VAL A 308 8.93 16.06 -16.73
C VAL A 308 7.64 15.37 -17.18
N GLU A 309 7.34 15.42 -18.48
CA GLU A 309 6.11 14.87 -19.07
C GLU A 309 6.44 14.07 -20.33
N GLY A 310 5.74 12.95 -20.51
CA GLY A 310 5.86 12.09 -21.69
C GLY A 310 4.66 12.23 -22.62
N PRO A 311 4.81 11.88 -23.91
CA PRO A 311 3.68 11.80 -24.82
C PRO A 311 2.69 10.72 -24.37
N THR A 312 1.47 10.80 -24.90
CA THR A 312 0.48 9.75 -24.63
C THR A 312 0.78 8.45 -25.38
N ASN A 313 0.23 7.33 -24.90
CA ASN A 313 0.43 6.02 -25.54
C ASN A 313 0.07 6.06 -27.04
N SER A 314 0.99 5.58 -27.89
CA SER A 314 0.87 5.71 -29.35
C SER A 314 -0.04 4.65 -29.99
N LYS A 315 -0.40 3.60 -29.24
CA LYS A 315 -1.23 2.46 -29.65
C LYS A 315 -2.23 2.11 -28.55
N ASP A 316 -3.28 1.39 -28.93
CA ASP A 316 -4.18 0.77 -27.96
C ASP A 316 -3.40 -0.24 -27.10
N ILE A 317 -3.71 -0.30 -25.81
CA ILE A 317 -3.12 -1.23 -24.84
C ILE A 317 -4.24 -2.16 -24.40
N LYS A 318 -4.10 -3.48 -24.58
CA LYS A 318 -5.13 -4.43 -24.15
C LYS A 318 -5.05 -4.70 -22.66
N SER A 319 -6.15 -5.15 -22.08
CA SER A 319 -6.13 -5.69 -20.71
C SER A 319 -5.08 -6.81 -20.61
N GLY A 320 -4.20 -6.71 -19.61
CA GLY A 320 -3.06 -7.60 -19.40
C GLY A 320 -1.77 -7.17 -20.09
N ASP A 321 -1.83 -6.28 -21.08
CA ASP A 321 -0.62 -5.81 -21.77
C ASP A 321 0.20 -4.85 -20.88
N PRO A 322 1.53 -4.81 -21.05
CA PRO A 322 2.37 -3.84 -20.38
C PRO A 322 1.99 -2.40 -20.75
N ILE A 323 1.95 -1.52 -19.75
CA ILE A 323 1.84 -0.08 -19.96
C ILE A 323 3.27 0.46 -20.10
N ASP A 324 3.68 0.70 -21.34
CA ASP A 324 4.95 1.34 -21.65
C ASP A 324 4.91 2.83 -21.30
N ILE A 325 5.90 3.27 -20.52
CA ILE A 325 6.11 4.69 -20.22
C ILE A 325 7.12 5.22 -21.23
N PRO A 326 6.71 6.06 -22.19
CA PRO A 326 7.64 6.71 -23.10
C PRO A 326 8.57 7.67 -22.34
N ASP A 327 9.62 8.11 -23.01
CA ASP A 327 10.56 9.08 -22.46
C ASP A 327 9.82 10.34 -21.97
N LEU A 328 10.11 10.74 -20.73
CA LEU A 328 9.59 11.96 -20.13
C LEU A 328 10.60 13.07 -20.32
N THR A 329 10.13 14.24 -20.72
CA THR A 329 11.00 15.39 -21.01
C THR A 329 10.61 16.59 -20.17
N GLY A 330 11.60 17.39 -19.78
CA GLY A 330 11.39 18.66 -19.07
C GLY A 330 12.68 19.47 -19.05
N THR A 331 12.64 20.67 -18.47
CA THR A 331 13.81 21.56 -18.45
C THR A 331 14.20 21.88 -17.02
N TYR A 332 15.44 21.60 -16.68
CA TYR A 332 16.06 21.94 -15.40
C TYR A 332 16.87 23.23 -15.53
N LYS A 333 16.55 24.21 -14.70
CA LYS A 333 17.28 25.47 -14.58
C LYS A 333 17.93 25.53 -13.20
N PRO A 334 19.27 25.45 -13.09
CA PRO A 334 19.92 25.42 -11.79
C PRO A 334 19.75 26.73 -11.00
N GLY A 335 19.48 26.62 -9.70
CA GLY A 335 19.29 27.77 -8.80
C GLY A 335 20.48 28.06 -7.90
N ALA A 336 21.48 27.20 -7.87
CA ALA A 336 22.70 27.34 -7.09
C ALA A 336 23.92 26.88 -7.89
N ASP A 337 25.10 27.38 -7.50
CA ASP A 337 26.37 26.90 -8.00
C ASP A 337 26.80 25.63 -7.26
N GLY A 338 27.40 24.67 -7.97
CA GLY A 338 28.00 23.47 -7.39
C GLY A 338 27.41 22.17 -7.93
N ARG A 339 27.60 21.07 -7.20
CA ARG A 339 27.15 19.73 -7.62
C ARG A 339 25.69 19.49 -7.25
N SER A 340 24.84 19.38 -8.26
CA SER A 340 23.41 19.08 -8.12
C SER A 340 23.12 17.65 -8.56
N THR A 341 22.35 16.91 -7.76
CA THR A 341 21.96 15.53 -8.04
C THR A 341 20.51 15.44 -8.49
N LEU A 342 20.23 14.61 -9.48
CA LEU A 342 18.89 14.35 -10.00
C LEU A 342 18.49 12.91 -9.70
N SER A 343 17.38 12.75 -9.01
CA SER A 343 16.82 11.46 -8.58
C SER A 343 15.40 11.28 -9.11
N PRO A 344 15.01 10.06 -9.52
CA PRO A 344 13.61 9.78 -9.82
C PRO A 344 12.73 10.06 -8.60
N GLY A 345 11.65 10.80 -8.80
CA GLY A 345 10.68 11.15 -7.75
C GLY A 345 9.29 10.60 -8.03
N VAL A 346 8.25 11.36 -7.69
CA VAL A 346 6.87 10.86 -7.82
C VAL A 346 6.49 10.76 -9.29
N LEU A 347 6.13 9.56 -9.74
CA LEU A 347 5.58 9.30 -11.07
C LEU A 347 4.05 9.38 -10.99
N THR A 348 3.44 10.13 -11.89
CA THR A 348 1.98 10.27 -12.03
C THR A 348 1.56 9.75 -13.40
N ILE A 349 0.55 8.88 -13.42
CA ILE A 349 -0.02 8.33 -14.65
C ILE A 349 -1.50 8.64 -14.67
N ASN A 350 -1.92 9.48 -15.62
CA ASN A 350 -3.33 9.74 -15.86
C ASN A 350 -3.83 8.84 -16.98
N ALA A 351 -4.85 8.03 -16.69
CA ALA A 351 -5.45 7.15 -17.68
C ALA A 351 -6.97 7.06 -17.50
N LEU A 352 -7.73 7.25 -18.60
CA LEU A 352 -9.19 7.11 -18.61
C LEU A 352 -9.91 7.93 -17.50
N GLY A 353 -9.40 9.13 -17.18
CA GLY A 353 -9.95 9.98 -16.12
C GLY A 353 -9.60 9.55 -14.69
N THR A 354 -8.73 8.54 -14.52
CA THR A 354 -8.16 8.14 -13.24
C THR A 354 -6.70 8.59 -13.12
N THR A 355 -6.25 8.86 -11.90
CA THR A 355 -4.87 9.23 -11.60
C THR A 355 -4.23 8.14 -10.75
N THR A 356 -3.12 7.59 -11.23
CA THR A 356 -2.25 6.68 -10.47
C THR A 356 -1.00 7.44 -10.06
N THR A 357 -0.70 7.43 -8.75
CA THR A 357 0.48 8.10 -8.19
C THR A 357 1.44 7.06 -7.64
N CYS A 358 2.62 6.98 -8.22
CA CYS A 358 3.71 6.10 -7.82
C CYS A 358 4.73 6.89 -7.02
N LYS A 359 4.76 6.67 -5.71
CA LYS A 359 5.74 7.26 -4.80
C LYS A 359 6.93 6.31 -4.63
N PRO A 360 8.18 6.78 -4.77
CA PRO A 360 9.34 5.93 -4.54
C PRO A 360 9.47 5.61 -3.04
N ASP A 361 9.62 4.32 -2.71
CA ASP A 361 9.85 3.84 -1.33
C ASP A 361 11.28 4.19 -0.86
N ARG A 362 12.21 4.22 -1.82
CA ARG A 362 13.57 4.75 -1.69
C ARG A 362 13.98 5.31 -3.04
N THR A 363 14.93 6.24 -3.05
CA THR A 363 15.48 6.80 -4.29
C THR A 363 16.99 6.88 -4.22
N GLU A 364 17.61 6.88 -5.39
CA GLU A 364 19.06 6.99 -5.60
C GLU A 364 19.32 8.04 -6.69
N ALA A 365 20.46 8.71 -6.65
CA ALA A 365 20.82 9.70 -7.67
C ALA A 365 21.17 8.99 -8.98
N SER A 366 20.41 9.30 -10.04
CA SER A 366 20.70 8.80 -11.39
C SER A 366 21.78 9.64 -12.05
N LEU A 367 21.72 10.97 -11.89
CA LEU A 367 22.65 11.90 -12.53
C LEU A 367 23.19 12.92 -11.52
N THR A 368 24.44 13.33 -11.69
CA THR A 368 25.06 14.46 -10.98
C THR A 368 25.60 15.43 -12.01
N LEU A 369 25.28 16.72 -11.84
CA LEU A 369 25.69 17.80 -12.73
C LEU A 369 26.45 18.86 -11.95
N ASP A 370 27.51 19.40 -12.55
CA ASP A 370 28.11 20.66 -12.11
C ASP A 370 27.28 21.81 -12.67
N THR A 371 26.71 22.59 -11.75
CA THR A 371 25.71 23.60 -12.06
C THR A 371 26.22 24.99 -11.75
N THR A 372 25.73 25.94 -12.53
CA THR A 372 25.95 27.37 -12.32
C THR A 372 24.60 28.04 -12.13
N GLN A 373 24.47 28.83 -11.07
CA GLN A 373 23.22 29.50 -10.71
C GLN A 373 22.72 30.32 -11.89
N GLN A 374 21.45 30.11 -12.23
CA GLN A 374 20.73 30.93 -13.19
C GLN A 374 19.69 31.78 -12.47
N ALA A 375 19.42 32.97 -13.02
CA ALA A 375 18.31 33.79 -12.54
C ALA A 375 16.99 33.02 -12.62
N SER A 376 16.22 33.01 -11.53
CA SER A 376 14.97 32.23 -11.40
C SER A 376 15.16 30.71 -11.55
N GLY A 377 16.35 30.19 -11.22
CA GLY A 377 16.60 28.76 -11.15
C GLY A 377 16.04 28.10 -9.88
N ALA A 378 16.07 26.78 -9.85
CA ALA A 378 15.51 25.97 -8.78
C ALA A 378 16.36 26.08 -7.49
N SER A 379 15.91 26.86 -6.51
CA SER A 379 16.47 26.82 -5.15
C SER A 379 15.44 27.30 -4.12
N GLY A 380 14.54 26.38 -3.76
CA GLY A 380 13.81 26.36 -2.47
C GLY A 380 12.79 27.48 -2.18
N GLY A 381 11.63 27.45 -2.85
CA GLY A 381 10.44 28.20 -2.44
C GLY A 381 9.16 27.56 -2.99
N SER A 382 8.27 27.10 -2.10
CA SER A 382 6.96 26.54 -2.45
C SER A 382 6.14 27.56 -3.23
N SER A 383 5.98 27.35 -4.54
CA SER A 383 4.98 28.07 -5.32
C SER A 383 3.66 27.30 -5.26
N SER A 384 2.86 27.63 -4.25
CA SER A 384 1.40 27.62 -4.37
C SER A 384 1.01 28.25 -5.70
N SER A 385 0.15 27.58 -6.45
CA SER A 385 -0.46 28.07 -7.68
C SER A 385 -1.20 29.39 -7.44
N SER A 386 -0.51 30.51 -7.58
CA SER A 386 -1.09 31.83 -7.78
C SER A 386 -1.09 32.10 -9.28
N GLY A 387 -2.27 32.05 -9.89
CA GLY A 387 -2.48 32.43 -11.28
C GLY A 387 -1.96 33.85 -11.53
N GLY A 388 -1.04 33.97 -12.46
CA GLY A 388 -0.52 35.24 -12.97
C GLY A 388 -1.33 35.68 -14.18
N THR A 389 -2.25 36.60 -13.95
CA THR A 389 -3.02 37.33 -14.96
C THR A 389 -2.08 38.22 -15.77
N SER A 390 -2.15 38.14 -17.10
CA SER A 390 -1.60 39.15 -18.00
C SER A 390 -2.59 40.32 -18.13
N SER A 391 -2.06 41.52 -17.93
CA SER A 391 -2.73 42.82 -17.91
C SER A 391 -3.38 43.25 -19.22
N SER A 392 -4.63 43.71 -19.15
CA SER A 392 -5.15 44.80 -20.01
C SER A 392 -6.27 45.58 -19.31
N SER A 393 -5.93 46.82 -18.95
CA SER A 393 -6.75 48.04 -18.88
C SER A 393 -8.27 47.99 -18.59
N SER A 394 -8.64 48.80 -17.60
CA SER A 394 -9.86 49.64 -17.53
C SER A 394 -11.10 49.11 -16.79
N GLY A 395 -11.55 49.93 -15.83
CA GLY A 395 -12.97 50.06 -15.48
C GLY A 395 -13.42 49.25 -14.26
N GLY A 396 -13.87 49.96 -13.22
CA GLY A 396 -14.45 49.36 -12.03
C GLY A 396 -15.78 48.63 -12.28
N GLY A 397 -16.13 47.75 -11.36
CA GLY A 397 -17.41 47.05 -11.35
C GLY A 397 -17.48 46.12 -10.15
N LEU A 398 -18.34 46.46 -9.20
CA LEU A 398 -18.66 45.68 -8.01
C LEU A 398 -19.38 44.38 -8.39
N ALA A 399 -19.38 43.45 -7.43
CA ALA A 399 -19.94 42.11 -7.53
C ALA A 399 -21.39 42.06 -8.07
N GLU A 400 -21.55 41.36 -9.19
CA GLU A 400 -22.82 40.84 -9.67
C GLU A 400 -23.12 39.54 -8.91
N THR A 401 -23.77 39.64 -7.74
CA THR A 401 -24.41 38.48 -7.09
C THR A 401 -25.92 38.61 -7.27
N GLY A 402 -26.47 37.89 -8.25
CA GLY A 402 -27.90 37.80 -8.48
C GLY A 402 -28.28 36.42 -8.97
N SER A 403 -28.71 35.55 -8.05
CA SER A 403 -29.47 34.35 -8.36
C SER A 403 -30.86 34.76 -8.86
N SER A 404 -31.24 34.26 -10.03
CA SER A 404 -32.62 34.28 -10.49
C SER A 404 -33.50 33.39 -9.62
N ASP A 405 -34.78 33.77 -9.54
CA ASP A 405 -35.91 32.96 -9.09
C ASP A 405 -36.15 32.92 -7.58
N HIS A 406 -37.03 33.79 -7.09
CA HIS A 406 -38.35 33.44 -6.52
C HIS A 406 -39.14 34.71 -6.17
N GLY A 407 -40.41 34.72 -6.56
CA GLY A 407 -41.28 35.90 -6.51
C GLY A 407 -41.93 36.19 -5.16
N ALA A 408 -42.54 37.38 -5.14
CA ALA A 408 -43.58 37.85 -4.24
C ALA A 408 -43.23 37.99 -2.75
N LEU A 409 -43.01 39.23 -2.28
CA LEU A 409 -43.91 39.95 -1.36
C LEU A 409 -43.22 41.17 -0.71
N LYS A 410 -43.92 42.30 -0.84
CA LYS A 410 -44.02 43.44 0.10
C LYS A 410 -42.79 44.31 0.40
N ALA A 411 -42.92 45.53 -0.12
CA ALA A 411 -42.33 46.76 0.35
C ALA A 411 -42.60 47.07 1.83
N LEU A 412 -41.73 47.95 2.36
CA LEU A 412 -41.70 48.65 3.67
C LEU A 412 -40.77 48.03 4.73
N GLY A 413 -39.64 48.72 4.98
CA GLY A 413 -38.89 48.52 6.22
C GLY A 413 -37.47 49.09 6.25
N LEU A 414 -37.33 50.26 6.89
CA LEU A 414 -36.15 50.74 7.65
C LEU A 414 -34.90 51.27 6.91
N VAL A 415 -34.93 52.58 6.69
CA VAL A 415 -33.79 53.50 6.84
C VAL A 415 -33.66 53.86 8.32
N ALA A 416 -32.52 53.59 8.96
CA ALA A 416 -31.90 54.38 10.04
C ALA A 416 -30.76 53.57 10.70
N GLY A 417 -29.55 54.14 10.79
CA GLY A 417 -28.51 53.56 11.65
C GLY A 417 -27.04 53.91 11.39
N THR A 418 -26.71 54.98 10.64
CA THR A 418 -25.34 55.50 10.56
C THR A 418 -25.17 56.73 11.46
N ALA A 419 -24.85 56.51 12.72
CA ALA A 419 -24.10 57.45 13.56
C ALA A 419 -23.68 56.74 14.86
N VAL A 420 -22.48 57.10 15.34
CA VAL A 420 -21.89 56.73 16.63
C VAL A 420 -21.10 55.41 16.65
N LEU A 421 -19.86 55.48 16.15
CA LEU A 421 -18.73 54.73 16.72
C LEU A 421 -17.44 55.48 16.42
N SER A 422 -17.25 56.59 17.14
CA SER A 422 -15.97 57.30 17.24
C SER A 422 -15.96 58.03 18.58
N GLY A 423 -15.06 57.62 19.47
CA GLY A 423 -14.70 58.40 20.67
C GLY A 423 -15.03 57.73 21.99
N ALA A 424 -14.04 57.08 22.59
CA ALA A 424 -13.45 57.54 23.86
C ALA A 424 -12.49 56.46 24.39
N ALA A 425 -11.20 56.66 24.09
CA ALA A 425 -10.15 56.23 24.99
C ALA A 425 -10.25 57.01 26.31
N VAL A 426 -9.47 56.58 27.30
CA VAL A 426 -9.26 57.17 28.64
C VAL A 426 -10.23 56.68 29.72
N PHE A 427 -9.83 55.63 30.47
CA PHE A 427 -9.34 55.77 31.85
C PHE A 427 -9.01 54.41 32.47
N THR A 428 -7.72 54.12 32.57
CA THR A 428 -7.11 53.19 33.52
C THR A 428 -7.04 53.84 34.91
N PHE A 429 -7.70 53.28 35.93
CA PHE A 429 -7.17 53.09 37.30
C PHE A 429 -8.19 52.39 38.24
N MET A 430 -7.89 51.11 38.56
CA MET A 430 -7.93 50.36 39.84
C MET A 430 -8.47 51.06 41.15
N PRO A 431 -8.71 50.33 42.28
CA PRO A 431 -9.75 49.31 42.57
C PRO A 431 -10.52 49.54 43.91
N GLY A 432 -11.62 48.79 44.10
CA GLY A 432 -11.95 48.11 45.37
C GLY A 432 -12.60 48.88 46.53
N ARG A 433 -13.83 48.50 46.92
CA ARG A 433 -14.14 47.90 48.24
C ARG A 433 -15.64 47.58 48.43
N ARG A 434 -15.84 46.45 49.10
CA ARG A 434 -17.02 45.88 49.79
C ARG A 434 -17.94 46.85 50.55
N GLY A 435 -19.19 46.41 50.68
CA GLY A 435 -20.11 46.65 51.80
C GLY A 435 -21.48 47.07 51.29
N ARG A 436 -22.62 46.46 51.64
CA ARG A 436 -22.96 45.50 52.69
C ARG A 436 -24.23 44.77 52.26
#